data_AF-A0AAD8NBN0-F1
#
_entry.id   AF-A0AAD8NBN0-F1
#
_cell.length_a   1.000
_cell.length_b   1.000
_cell.length_c   1.000
_cell.angle_alpha   90.00
_cell.angle_beta   90.00
_cell.angle_gamma   90.00
#
_symmetry.space_group_name_H-M   'P 1'
#
loop_
_entity.id
_entity.type
_entity.pdbx_description
1 polymer ?
#
loop_
_entity_poly.entity_id
_entity_poly.type
_entity_poly.pdbx_seq_one_letter_code
_entity_poly.pdbx_strand_id
1 'polypeptide(L)'
;MGSLEEDKLFEMVHDFIESDSSPSHFSTSSLHPSNYSLYQTTTFILQEVLKSVTAAETQVTEDVFKFMSQKLMVADTTSSFKEWLVMRLKLDGYDASLCHTSWVTTIACPAGEYEYIGITTNRDKNGDESKKRLVVDIDFKSQFELARPTAAYMKLLGSVPSVFVGDTDKLNKVITFLCSAAKQSFKDNNIYMPPWRTFTFMQAKYKLSLDDKKKNTDSAATSKTGSNWEPPKVKAKNIGTRGPSGLSCQFSTNFTTTCC
;
A
#
# COMPACT_ATOMS: atom_id res chain seq x y z
N MET A 1 5.61 2.30 47.25
CA MET A 1 6.70 2.03 46.28
C MET A 1 6.04 1.99 44.91
N GLY A 2 6.32 2.94 44.03
CA GLY A 2 5.62 3.10 42.74
C GLY A 2 6.11 4.26 41.87
N SER A 3 6.86 5.22 42.43
CA SER A 3 7.32 6.42 41.70
C SER A 3 8.32 6.13 40.58
N LEU A 4 9.28 5.21 40.81
CA LEU A 4 10.48 5.11 39.97
C LEU A 4 10.25 4.54 38.56
N GLU A 5 9.19 3.75 38.36
CA GLU A 5 8.86 3.19 37.05
C GLU A 5 7.96 4.13 36.24
N GLU A 6 7.10 4.90 36.91
CA GLU A 6 6.27 5.93 36.29
C GLU A 6 7.13 7.11 35.82
N ASP A 7 8.08 7.55 36.65
CA ASP A 7 9.01 8.64 36.30
C ASP A 7 9.87 8.29 35.08
N LYS A 8 10.32 7.03 35.00
CA LYS A 8 11.11 6.53 33.86
C LYS A 8 10.27 6.36 32.59
N LEU A 9 8.99 6.02 32.73
CA LEU A 9 8.06 5.97 31.61
C LEU A 9 7.76 7.38 31.09
N PHE A 10 7.56 8.35 31.99
CA PHE A 10 7.41 9.76 31.62
C PHE A 10 8.64 10.32 30.91
N GLU A 11 9.83 9.96 31.38
CA GLU A 11 11.10 10.38 30.77
C GLU A 11 11.27 9.78 29.35
N MET A 12 10.98 8.49 29.15
CA MET A 12 11.01 7.88 27.81
C MET A 12 9.96 8.44 26.85
N VAL A 13 8.78 8.83 27.35
CA VAL A 13 7.73 9.46 26.54
C VAL A 13 8.11 10.91 26.18
N HIS A 14 8.72 11.65 27.12
CA HIS A 14 9.22 12.99 26.84
C HIS A 14 10.40 12.98 25.87
N ASP A 15 11.35 12.06 26.01
CA ASP A 15 12.45 11.89 25.06
C ASP A 15 11.94 11.51 23.66
N PHE A 16 10.87 10.72 23.53
CA PHE A 16 10.28 10.41 22.23
C PHE A 16 9.61 11.63 21.58
N ILE A 17 8.98 12.49 22.38
CA ILE A 17 8.34 13.74 21.91
C ILE A 17 9.40 14.80 21.59
N GLU A 18 10.51 14.85 22.33
CA GLU A 18 11.52 15.90 22.23
C GLU A 18 12.66 15.52 21.27
N SER A 19 12.95 14.24 21.04
CA SER A 19 14.02 13.77 20.13
C SER A 19 13.68 13.91 18.63
N ASP A 20 12.45 14.25 18.26
CA ASP A 20 12.10 14.71 16.91
C ASP A 20 12.28 16.23 16.73
N SER A 21 12.78 16.94 17.75
CA SER A 21 13.12 18.36 17.68
C SER A 21 14.47 18.58 17.00
N SER A 22 14.50 18.36 15.68
CA SER A 22 15.35 19.21 14.85
C SER A 22 14.88 20.66 15.02
N PRO A 23 15.77 21.68 14.99
CA PRO A 23 15.38 23.07 15.20
C PRO A 23 14.56 23.56 14.00
N SER A 24 13.26 23.24 14.00
CA SER A 24 12.32 23.96 13.16
C SER A 24 12.08 25.30 13.84
N HIS A 25 12.74 26.32 13.30
CA HIS A 25 12.26 27.68 13.43
C HIS A 25 10.75 27.65 13.15
N PHE A 26 9.94 28.01 14.15
CA PHE A 26 8.52 28.29 13.97
C PHE A 26 8.40 29.49 13.04
N SER A 27 8.50 29.26 11.74
CA SER A 27 7.93 30.15 10.75
C SER A 27 6.44 29.91 10.82
N THR A 28 5.75 30.84 11.50
CA THR A 28 4.34 31.17 11.26
C THR A 28 4.13 31.10 9.75
N SER A 29 3.55 30.01 9.26
CA SER A 29 3.32 29.80 7.84
C SER A 29 2.15 30.67 7.43
N SER A 30 2.48 31.94 7.19
CA SER A 30 1.85 32.77 6.20
C SER A 30 1.57 31.91 4.95
N LEU A 31 0.36 32.00 4.42
CA LEU A 31 -0.08 31.40 3.17
C LEU A 31 0.87 31.82 2.04
N HIS A 32 1.94 31.04 1.85
CA HIS A 32 2.90 31.27 0.78
C HIS A 32 2.29 30.79 -0.55
N PRO A 33 2.27 31.60 -1.62
CA PRO A 33 1.67 31.26 -2.93
C PRO A 33 2.23 29.97 -3.56
N SER A 34 3.42 29.53 -3.15
CA SER A 34 4.12 28.35 -3.67
C SER A 34 3.45 27.01 -3.29
N ASN A 35 2.89 26.89 -2.08
CA ASN A 35 2.25 25.66 -1.64
C ASN A 35 0.89 25.43 -2.32
N TYR A 36 0.17 26.51 -2.61
CA TYR A 36 -1.09 26.44 -3.37
C TYR A 36 -0.87 25.98 -4.82
N SER A 37 0.20 26.50 -5.46
CA SER A 37 0.60 26.07 -6.82
C SER A 37 0.89 24.58 -6.89
N LEU A 38 1.69 24.05 -5.94
CA LEU A 38 2.01 22.62 -5.87
C LEU A 38 0.75 21.75 -5.63
N TYR A 39 -0.20 22.23 -4.81
CA TYR A 39 -1.46 21.55 -4.57
C TYR A 39 -2.29 21.44 -5.85
N GLN A 40 -2.41 22.54 -6.60
CA GLN A 40 -3.13 22.54 -7.88
C GLN A 40 -2.46 21.61 -8.89
N THR A 41 -1.13 21.66 -9.01
CA THR A 41 -0.37 20.77 -9.91
C THR A 41 -0.57 19.29 -9.56
N THR A 42 -0.44 18.91 -8.29
CA THR A 42 -0.64 17.51 -7.86
C THR A 42 -2.08 17.05 -8.06
N THR A 43 -3.08 17.92 -7.82
CA THR A 43 -4.48 17.58 -8.10
C THR A 43 -4.73 17.38 -9.60
N PHE A 44 -4.14 18.22 -10.45
CA PHE A 44 -4.27 18.11 -11.90
C PHE A 44 -3.62 16.84 -12.42
N ILE A 45 -2.41 16.51 -11.96
CA ILE A 45 -1.71 15.27 -12.36
C ILE A 45 -2.52 14.05 -11.91
N LEU A 46 -3.07 14.03 -10.69
CA LEU A 46 -3.92 12.92 -10.26
C LEU A 46 -5.14 12.77 -11.18
N GLN A 47 -5.81 13.88 -11.52
CA GLN A 47 -6.94 13.85 -12.43
C GLN A 47 -6.55 13.36 -13.81
N GLU A 48 -5.37 13.72 -14.31
CA GLU A 48 -4.85 13.23 -15.58
C GLU A 48 -4.58 11.72 -15.55
N VAL A 49 -3.94 11.23 -14.48
CA VAL A 49 -3.70 9.80 -14.25
C VAL A 49 -5.02 9.02 -14.16
N LEU A 50 -6.02 9.53 -13.45
CA LEU A 50 -7.33 8.89 -13.35
C LEU A 50 -8.11 8.90 -14.67
N LYS A 51 -7.98 9.97 -15.48
CA LYS A 51 -8.59 10.08 -16.81
C LYS A 51 -7.90 9.22 -17.87
N SER A 52 -6.62 8.89 -17.68
CA SER A 52 -5.92 7.95 -18.54
C SER A 52 -6.46 6.54 -18.29
N VAL A 53 -7.44 6.12 -19.10
CA VAL A 53 -8.11 4.82 -18.99
C VAL A 53 -7.87 4.01 -20.26
N THR A 54 -7.42 2.77 -20.11
CA THR A 54 -7.25 1.87 -21.27
C THR A 54 -8.58 1.22 -21.67
N ALA A 55 -8.71 0.76 -22.91
CA ALA A 55 -9.93 0.07 -23.36
C ALA A 55 -10.30 -1.15 -22.48
N ALA A 56 -9.28 -1.88 -21.98
CA ALA A 56 -9.49 -2.99 -21.05
C ALA A 56 -9.99 -2.51 -19.68
N GLU A 57 -9.46 -1.41 -19.15
CA GLU A 57 -9.94 -0.82 -17.90
C GLU A 57 -11.40 -0.34 -18.03
N THR A 58 -11.76 0.33 -19.13
CA THR A 58 -13.14 0.75 -19.39
C THR A 58 -14.09 -0.44 -19.42
N GLN A 59 -13.75 -1.47 -20.18
CA GLN A 59 -14.59 -2.67 -20.32
C GLN A 59 -14.81 -3.36 -18.96
N VAL A 60 -13.73 -3.60 -18.20
CA VAL A 60 -13.83 -4.20 -16.87
C VAL A 60 -14.65 -3.33 -15.93
N THR A 61 -14.49 -2.00 -15.99
CA THR A 61 -15.25 -1.07 -15.15
C THR A 61 -16.75 -1.18 -15.44
N GLU A 62 -17.14 -1.14 -16.71
CA GLU A 62 -18.54 -1.29 -17.13
C GLU A 62 -19.14 -2.63 -16.69
N ASP A 63 -18.40 -3.73 -16.89
CA ASP A 63 -18.84 -5.06 -16.49
C ASP A 63 -18.98 -5.18 -14.97
N VAL A 64 -18.06 -4.61 -14.19
CA VAL A 64 -18.16 -4.57 -12.74
C VAL A 64 -19.43 -3.82 -12.32
N PHE A 65 -19.69 -2.61 -12.83
CA PHE A 65 -20.92 -1.87 -12.50
C PHE A 65 -22.20 -2.61 -12.92
N LYS A 66 -22.19 -3.24 -14.10
CA LYS A 66 -23.27 -4.11 -14.59
C LYS A 66 -23.55 -5.24 -13.59
N PHE A 67 -22.50 -5.90 -13.08
CA PHE A 67 -22.67 -7.00 -12.12
C PHE A 67 -23.06 -6.52 -10.72
N MET A 68 -22.53 -5.39 -10.25
CA MET A 68 -22.90 -4.81 -8.96
C MET A 68 -24.40 -4.48 -8.91
N SER A 69 -24.95 -3.94 -10.00
CA SER A 69 -26.39 -3.66 -10.09
C SER A 69 -27.24 -4.94 -10.16
N GLN A 70 -26.78 -5.98 -10.85
CA GLN A 70 -27.47 -7.29 -10.90
C GLN A 70 -27.50 -7.99 -9.53
N LYS A 71 -26.40 -7.98 -8.77
CA LYS A 71 -26.35 -8.60 -7.43
C LYS A 71 -27.33 -7.96 -6.46
N LEU A 72 -27.57 -6.65 -6.58
CA LEU A 72 -28.53 -5.94 -5.73
C LEU A 72 -29.98 -6.46 -5.92
N MET A 73 -30.27 -7.17 -7.01
CA MET A 73 -31.59 -7.75 -7.31
C MET A 73 -31.72 -9.24 -6.94
N VAL A 74 -30.62 -9.91 -6.59
CA VAL A 74 -30.56 -11.36 -6.35
C VAL A 74 -29.90 -11.60 -4.99
N ALA A 75 -30.60 -11.23 -3.92
CA ALA A 75 -30.11 -11.40 -2.56
C ALA A 75 -30.39 -12.82 -2.08
N ASP A 76 -29.50 -13.76 -2.41
CA ASP A 76 -29.37 -15.07 -1.74
C ASP A 76 -28.00 -15.70 -2.07
N THR A 77 -26.92 -15.21 -1.45
CA THR A 77 -25.65 -15.94 -1.41
C THR A 77 -24.93 -15.71 -0.10
N THR A 78 -24.52 -16.80 0.57
CA THR A 78 -23.66 -16.80 1.76
C THR A 78 -22.21 -16.41 1.46
N SER A 79 -21.83 -16.26 0.19
CA SER A 79 -20.49 -15.87 -0.27
C SER A 79 -20.28 -14.36 -0.24
N SER A 80 -19.02 -13.94 -0.05
CA SER A 80 -18.68 -12.51 0.01
C SER A 80 -19.03 -11.81 -1.32
N PHE A 81 -19.27 -10.49 -1.27
CA PHE A 81 -19.60 -9.73 -2.49
C PHE A 81 -18.50 -9.86 -3.55
N LYS A 82 -17.23 -9.84 -3.13
CA LYS A 82 -16.06 -9.97 -3.99
C LYS A 82 -15.96 -11.36 -4.63
N GLU A 83 -16.23 -12.44 -3.89
CA GLU A 83 -16.25 -13.81 -4.43
C GLU A 83 -17.29 -13.98 -5.54
N TRP A 84 -18.50 -13.46 -5.32
CA TRP A 84 -19.54 -13.49 -6.36
C TRP A 84 -19.13 -12.68 -7.60
N LEU A 85 -18.50 -11.52 -7.40
CA LEU A 85 -18.03 -10.69 -8.51
C LEU A 85 -16.94 -11.40 -9.31
N VAL A 86 -16.00 -12.08 -8.64
CA VAL A 86 -14.99 -12.94 -9.28
C VAL A 86 -15.66 -14.06 -10.08
N MET A 87 -16.64 -14.76 -9.51
CA MET A 87 -17.39 -15.80 -10.22
C MET A 87 -18.05 -15.24 -11.48
N ARG A 88 -18.68 -14.06 -11.38
CA ARG A 88 -19.37 -13.43 -12.51
C ARG A 88 -18.41 -12.96 -13.61
N LEU A 89 -17.26 -12.41 -13.23
CA LEU A 89 -16.18 -12.05 -14.16
C LEU A 89 -15.61 -13.29 -14.87
N LYS A 90 -15.40 -14.40 -14.14
CA LYS A 90 -14.96 -15.67 -14.75
C LYS A 90 -15.97 -16.18 -15.78
N LEU A 91 -17.29 -16.05 -15.51
CA LEU A 91 -18.34 -16.44 -16.45
C LEU A 91 -18.37 -15.58 -17.74
N ASP A 92 -17.98 -14.30 -17.65
CA ASP A 92 -17.83 -13.41 -18.82
C ASP A 92 -16.48 -13.61 -19.55
N GLY A 93 -15.66 -14.57 -19.11
CA GLY A 93 -14.41 -14.97 -19.78
C GLY A 93 -13.15 -14.27 -19.29
N TYR A 94 -13.21 -13.53 -18.18
CA TYR A 94 -12.02 -12.92 -17.57
C TYR A 94 -11.23 -13.93 -16.72
N ASP A 95 -9.90 -13.86 -16.78
CA ASP A 95 -9.02 -14.53 -15.82
C ASP A 95 -8.94 -13.69 -14.53
N ALA A 96 -10.02 -13.75 -13.75
CA ALA A 96 -10.19 -13.03 -12.49
C ALA A 96 -9.91 -13.93 -11.28
N SER A 97 -9.31 -13.39 -10.23
CA SER A 97 -9.07 -14.10 -8.96
C SER A 97 -9.24 -13.17 -7.77
N LEU A 98 -9.60 -13.73 -6.62
CA LEU A 98 -9.59 -12.96 -5.37
C LEU A 98 -8.17 -12.97 -4.83
N CYS A 99 -7.60 -11.80 -4.63
CA CYS A 99 -6.24 -11.63 -4.18
C CYS A 99 -6.24 -11.10 -2.75
N HIS A 100 -5.74 -11.92 -1.85
CA HIS A 100 -5.53 -11.60 -0.45
C HIS A 100 -4.08 -11.16 -0.23
N THR A 101 -3.90 -10.08 0.51
CA THR A 101 -2.60 -9.56 0.94
C THR A 101 -2.56 -9.53 2.45
N SER A 102 -1.44 -9.95 3.02
CA SER A 102 -1.17 -9.80 4.44
C SER A 102 0.23 -9.26 4.67
N TRP A 103 0.37 -8.41 5.68
CA TRP A 103 1.65 -7.82 6.06
C TRP A 103 1.81 -7.78 7.57
N VAL A 104 3.06 -7.95 8.00
CA VAL A 104 3.45 -7.97 9.41
C VAL A 104 3.70 -6.55 9.90
N THR A 105 3.46 -6.33 11.20
CA THR A 105 3.75 -5.05 11.84
C THR A 105 5.23 -4.69 11.71
N THR A 106 5.47 -3.46 11.29
CA THR A 106 6.76 -2.77 11.34
C THR A 106 6.61 -1.48 12.14
N ILE A 107 7.73 -0.82 12.44
CA ILE A 107 7.74 0.45 13.20
C ILE A 107 6.81 1.51 12.58
N ALA A 108 6.70 1.55 11.24
CA ALA A 108 5.91 2.55 10.52
C ALA A 108 4.61 2.02 9.90
N CYS A 109 4.35 0.72 9.98
CA CYS A 109 3.21 0.08 9.31
C CYS A 109 2.61 -1.00 10.22
N PRO A 110 1.44 -0.76 10.82
CA PRO A 110 0.69 -1.76 11.56
C PRO A 110 0.37 -2.98 10.68
N ALA A 111 0.36 -4.17 11.27
CA ALA A 111 -0.10 -5.37 10.58
C ALA A 111 -1.53 -5.18 10.04
N GLY A 112 -1.79 -5.86 8.93
CA GLY A 112 -3.11 -5.86 8.33
C GLY A 112 -3.22 -6.90 7.24
N GLU A 113 -4.45 -7.06 6.78
CA GLU A 113 -4.79 -7.86 5.63
C GLU A 113 -5.78 -7.11 4.75
N TYR A 114 -5.80 -7.45 3.47
CA TYR A 114 -6.73 -6.86 2.54
C TYR A 114 -7.03 -7.79 1.37
N GLU A 115 -8.21 -7.59 0.80
CA GLU A 115 -8.68 -8.35 -0.35
C GLU A 115 -9.05 -7.41 -1.49
N TYR A 116 -8.59 -7.72 -2.69
CA TYR A 116 -8.97 -7.07 -3.93
C TYR A 116 -9.11 -8.10 -5.04
N ILE A 117 -9.69 -7.71 -6.18
CA ILE A 117 -9.85 -8.61 -7.31
C ILE A 117 -8.71 -8.34 -8.29
N GLY A 118 -7.98 -9.40 -8.68
CA GLY A 118 -6.95 -9.32 -9.71
C GLY A 118 -7.48 -9.88 -11.03
N ILE A 119 -7.26 -9.18 -12.15
CA ILE A 119 -7.55 -9.67 -13.49
C ILE A 119 -6.26 -9.75 -14.30
N THR A 120 -5.91 -10.95 -14.75
CA THR A 120 -4.76 -11.16 -15.63
C THR A 120 -5.20 -10.97 -17.07
N THR A 121 -4.55 -10.06 -17.79
CA THR A 121 -4.81 -9.87 -19.22
C THR A 121 -3.64 -10.41 -20.02
N ASN A 122 -3.90 -11.43 -20.84
CA ASN A 122 -2.95 -11.91 -21.84
C ASN A 122 -2.94 -10.94 -23.02
N ARG A 123 -2.16 -9.85 -22.94
CA ARG A 123 -1.96 -8.97 -24.08
C ARG A 123 -0.52 -8.54 -24.17
N ASP A 124 0.21 -9.23 -25.03
CA ASP A 124 1.15 -8.59 -25.93
C ASP A 124 1.04 -9.27 -27.31
N LYS A 125 0.78 -8.46 -28.35
CA LYS A 125 0.81 -8.89 -29.74
C LYS A 125 2.24 -9.03 -30.28
N ASN A 126 3.25 -8.82 -29.43
CA ASN A 126 4.67 -8.77 -29.78
C ASN A 126 5.49 -9.97 -29.26
N GLY A 127 4.85 -11.00 -28.68
CA GLY A 127 5.56 -12.22 -28.26
C GLY A 127 6.40 -12.07 -26.99
N ASP A 128 6.30 -10.94 -26.28
CA ASP A 128 6.81 -10.80 -24.91
C ASP A 128 5.71 -11.29 -23.96
N GLU A 129 5.97 -12.30 -23.12
CA GLU A 129 4.97 -12.86 -22.20
C GLU A 129 4.76 -11.96 -20.96
N SER A 130 4.60 -10.65 -21.16
CA SER A 130 4.35 -9.73 -20.05
C SER A 130 2.86 -9.81 -19.68
N LYS A 131 2.54 -10.61 -18.66
CA LYS A 131 1.18 -10.70 -18.11
C LYS A 131 0.84 -9.38 -17.42
N LYS A 132 0.07 -8.52 -18.08
CA LYS A 132 -0.43 -7.29 -17.45
C LYS A 132 -1.55 -7.64 -16.46
N ARG A 133 -1.39 -7.20 -15.21
CA ARG A 133 -2.36 -7.43 -14.14
C ARG A 133 -3.12 -6.15 -13.82
N LEU A 134 -4.45 -6.22 -13.92
CA LEU A 134 -5.36 -5.17 -13.45
C LEU A 134 -5.79 -5.47 -12.02
N VAL A 135 -5.87 -4.42 -11.22
CA VAL A 135 -6.42 -4.41 -9.86
C VAL A 135 -7.81 -3.80 -9.92
N VAL A 136 -8.78 -4.52 -9.36
CA VAL A 136 -10.15 -4.08 -9.18
C VAL A 136 -10.44 -3.98 -7.69
N ASP A 137 -10.73 -2.77 -7.22
CA ASP A 137 -11.14 -2.50 -5.84
C ASP A 137 -12.47 -1.74 -5.83
N ILE A 138 -13.51 -2.39 -5.34
CA ILE A 138 -14.89 -1.88 -5.32
C ILE A 138 -15.13 -0.79 -4.27
N ASP A 139 -14.28 -0.71 -3.25
CA ASP A 139 -14.42 0.21 -2.11
C ASP A 139 -13.27 1.22 -2.04
N PHE A 140 -12.58 1.45 -3.17
CA PHE A 140 -11.32 2.19 -3.23
C PHE A 140 -11.40 3.58 -2.61
N LYS A 141 -12.43 4.37 -2.95
CA LYS A 141 -12.59 5.75 -2.45
C LYS A 141 -12.69 5.81 -0.92
N SER A 142 -13.40 4.87 -0.31
CA SER A 142 -13.58 4.81 1.16
C SER A 142 -12.24 4.65 1.89
N GLN A 143 -11.26 3.99 1.25
CA GLN A 143 -9.90 3.81 1.78
C GLN A 143 -9.11 5.11 1.89
N PHE A 144 -9.63 6.23 1.38
CA PHE A 144 -9.01 7.57 1.45
C PHE A 144 -9.89 8.62 2.15
N GLU A 145 -11.04 8.25 2.70
CA GLU A 145 -11.89 9.20 3.44
C GLU A 145 -11.24 9.64 4.76
N LEU A 146 -11.22 10.95 5.04
CA LEU A 146 -10.67 11.50 6.28
C LEU A 146 -11.80 12.02 7.16
N ALA A 147 -11.65 11.92 8.49
CA ALA A 147 -12.64 12.44 9.44
C ALA A 147 -12.72 13.98 9.44
N ARG A 148 -11.60 14.67 9.15
CA ARG A 148 -11.51 16.13 9.04
C ARG A 148 -10.72 16.50 7.79
N PRO A 149 -11.33 16.41 6.59
CA PRO A 149 -10.65 16.76 5.36
C PRO A 149 -10.64 18.30 5.18
N THR A 150 -9.55 18.84 4.63
CA THR A 150 -9.56 20.22 4.13
C THR A 150 -10.42 20.33 2.87
N ALA A 151 -10.89 21.54 2.53
CA ALA A 151 -11.68 21.75 1.31
C ALA A 151 -10.95 21.32 0.04
N ALA A 152 -9.63 21.52 -0.01
CA ALA A 152 -8.79 21.08 -1.10
C ALA A 152 -8.74 19.54 -1.21
N TYR A 153 -8.62 18.84 -0.08
CA TYR A 153 -8.66 17.38 -0.03
C TYR A 153 -10.02 16.82 -0.45
N MET A 154 -11.13 17.44 0.00
CA MET A 154 -12.48 17.02 -0.42
C MET A 154 -12.67 17.12 -1.94
N LYS A 155 -12.18 18.20 -2.56
CA LYS A 155 -12.24 18.37 -4.02
C LYS A 155 -11.42 17.29 -4.75
N LEU A 156 -10.24 16.97 -4.22
CA LEU A 156 -9.39 15.91 -4.76
C LEU A 156 -10.08 14.54 -4.66
N LEU A 157 -10.56 14.18 -3.46
CA LEU A 157 -11.25 12.92 -3.20
C LEU A 157 -12.55 12.79 -4.01
N GLY A 158 -13.21 13.91 -4.30
CA GLY A 158 -14.37 13.97 -5.20
C GLY A 158 -14.07 13.47 -6.62
N SER A 159 -12.81 13.56 -7.06
CA SER A 159 -12.37 13.07 -8.38
C SER A 159 -12.00 11.59 -8.38
N VAL A 160 -11.86 10.96 -7.22
CA VAL A 160 -11.49 9.54 -7.08
C VAL A 160 -12.71 8.66 -7.33
N PRO A 161 -12.61 7.63 -8.19
CA PRO A 161 -13.71 6.72 -8.44
C PRO A 161 -13.97 5.82 -7.21
N SER A 162 -15.24 5.45 -6.99
CA SER A 162 -15.61 4.50 -5.94
C SER A 162 -15.01 3.12 -6.21
N VAL A 163 -15.17 2.64 -7.44
CA VAL A 163 -14.55 1.43 -7.97
C VAL A 163 -13.29 1.81 -8.73
N PHE A 164 -12.13 1.35 -8.27
CA PHE A 164 -10.87 1.51 -8.99
C PHE A 164 -10.63 0.31 -9.90
N VAL A 165 -10.30 0.59 -11.15
CA VAL A 165 -9.78 -0.38 -12.12
C VAL A 165 -8.53 0.20 -12.76
N GLY A 166 -7.40 -0.50 -12.62
CA GLY A 166 -6.14 -0.02 -13.19
C GLY A 166 -5.00 -0.99 -12.96
N ASP A 167 -3.88 -0.76 -13.66
CA ASP A 167 -2.65 -1.49 -13.38
C ASP A 167 -2.01 -1.08 -12.04
N THR A 168 -1.04 -1.87 -11.60
CA THR A 168 -0.29 -1.66 -10.37
C THR A 168 0.46 -0.31 -10.39
N ASP A 169 0.99 0.09 -11.54
CA ASP A 169 1.70 1.37 -11.70
C ASP A 169 0.78 2.58 -11.51
N LYS A 170 -0.40 2.57 -12.15
CA LYS A 170 -1.43 3.59 -11.99
C LYS A 170 -1.91 3.63 -10.55
N LEU A 171 -2.15 2.48 -9.94
CA LEU A 171 -2.55 2.37 -8.53
C LEU A 171 -1.51 3.00 -7.60
N ASN A 172 -0.22 2.72 -7.82
CA ASN A 172 0.87 3.28 -7.04
C ASN A 172 0.93 4.81 -7.15
N LYS A 173 0.82 5.35 -8.37
CA LYS A 173 0.77 6.81 -8.59
C LYS A 173 -0.41 7.44 -7.86
N VAL A 174 -1.61 6.86 -7.99
CA VAL A 174 -2.83 7.35 -7.33
C VAL A 174 -2.66 7.34 -5.81
N ILE A 175 -2.19 6.25 -5.22
CA ILE A 175 -1.91 6.15 -3.77
C ILE A 175 -0.90 7.22 -3.33
N THR A 176 0.18 7.41 -4.10
CA THR A 176 1.21 8.42 -3.80
C THR A 176 0.60 9.82 -3.69
N PHE A 177 -0.22 10.21 -4.67
CA PHE A 177 -0.87 11.52 -4.68
C PHE A 177 -1.88 11.67 -3.54
N LEU A 178 -2.71 10.65 -3.29
CA LEU A 178 -3.73 10.70 -2.25
C LEU A 178 -3.14 10.73 -0.84
N CYS A 179 -2.11 9.94 -0.57
CA CYS A 179 -1.40 9.96 0.72
C CYS A 179 -0.68 11.29 0.95
N SER A 180 -0.09 11.88 -0.10
CA SER A 180 0.58 13.19 0.00
C SER A 180 -0.43 14.30 0.31
N ALA A 181 -1.57 14.31 -0.39
CA ALA A 181 -2.64 15.27 -0.14
C ALA A 181 -3.27 15.07 1.25
N ALA A 182 -3.41 13.82 1.69
CA ALA A 182 -3.92 13.50 3.03
C ALA A 182 -2.95 14.02 4.11
N LYS A 183 -1.64 13.79 3.94
CA LYS A 183 -0.59 14.30 4.84
C LYS A 183 -0.69 15.82 4.99
N GLN A 184 -0.89 16.54 3.89
CA GLN A 184 -1.06 17.99 3.94
C GLN A 184 -2.37 18.39 4.64
N SER A 185 -3.49 17.69 4.38
CA SER A 185 -4.75 17.93 5.08
C SER A 185 -4.64 17.73 6.59
N PHE A 186 -3.86 16.74 7.04
CA PHE A 186 -3.58 16.51 8.45
C PHE A 186 -2.71 17.63 9.04
N LYS A 187 -1.67 18.04 8.30
CA LYS A 187 -0.79 19.15 8.67
C LYS A 187 -1.54 20.47 8.83
N ASP A 188 -2.41 20.81 7.87
CA ASP A 188 -3.21 22.04 7.90
C ASP A 188 -4.18 22.08 9.09
N ASN A 189 -4.67 20.91 9.51
CA ASN A 189 -5.53 20.77 10.69
C ASN A 189 -4.76 20.59 12.01
N ASN A 190 -3.41 20.61 11.99
CA ASN A 190 -2.54 20.33 13.13
C ASN A 190 -2.82 18.98 13.80
N ILE A 191 -3.14 17.95 13.00
CA ILE A 191 -3.39 16.58 13.47
C ILE A 191 -2.27 15.67 12.93
N TYR A 192 -1.78 14.75 13.75
CA TYR A 192 -0.82 13.75 13.30
C TYR A 192 -1.46 12.76 12.32
N MET A 193 -0.73 12.41 11.26
CA MET A 193 -1.22 11.48 10.24
C MET A 193 -1.22 10.05 10.78
N PRO A 194 -2.37 9.36 10.84
CA PRO A 194 -2.42 8.02 11.39
C PRO A 194 -1.64 7.02 10.49
N PRO A 195 -1.05 5.98 11.09
CA PRO A 195 -0.13 5.08 10.38
C PRO A 195 -0.82 4.33 9.22
N TRP A 196 -2.12 4.00 9.33
CA TRP A 196 -2.88 3.35 8.26
C TRP A 196 -3.23 4.25 7.07
N ARG A 197 -2.94 5.56 7.14
CA ARG A 197 -3.11 6.48 6.00
C ARG A 197 -1.80 6.76 5.28
N THR A 198 -0.69 6.27 5.81
CA THR A 198 0.64 6.48 5.22
C THR A 198 0.77 5.77 3.87
N PHE A 199 1.66 6.30 3.02
CA PHE A 199 1.97 5.68 1.74
C PHE A 199 2.48 4.25 1.91
N THR A 200 3.35 4.01 2.90
CA THR A 200 3.91 2.68 3.20
C THR A 200 2.83 1.66 3.55
N PHE A 201 1.83 2.05 4.36
CA PHE A 201 0.70 1.18 4.67
C PHE A 201 -0.16 0.88 3.44
N MET A 202 -0.51 1.92 2.67
CA MET A 202 -1.32 1.74 1.45
C MET A 202 -0.58 0.96 0.38
N GLN A 203 0.74 1.07 0.29
CA GLN A 203 1.57 0.26 -0.60
C GLN A 203 1.57 -1.22 -0.18
N ALA A 204 1.74 -1.51 1.12
CA ALA A 204 1.66 -2.87 1.65
C ALA A 204 0.29 -3.51 1.38
N LYS A 205 -0.77 -2.71 1.50
CA LYS A 205 -2.16 -3.11 1.27
C LYS A 205 -2.39 -3.72 -0.12
N TYR A 206 -1.82 -3.14 -1.17
CA TYR A 206 -1.95 -3.64 -2.54
C TYR A 206 -0.71 -4.35 -3.06
N LYS A 207 0.31 -4.54 -2.19
CA LYS A 207 1.57 -5.21 -2.54
C LYS A 207 2.20 -4.68 -3.82
N LEU A 208 2.21 -3.36 -3.96
CA LEU A 208 2.84 -2.72 -5.10
C LEU A 208 4.35 -2.87 -4.97
N SER A 209 4.92 -3.86 -5.66
CA SER A 209 6.37 -4.01 -5.79
C SER A 209 6.94 -2.75 -6.43
N LEU A 210 8.00 -2.18 -5.86
CA LEU A 210 8.77 -1.11 -6.50
C LEU A 210 9.82 -1.68 -7.48
N ASP A 211 9.93 -3.00 -7.61
CA ASP A 211 11.10 -3.66 -8.19
C ASP A 211 10.94 -4.12 -9.65
N ASP A 212 9.86 -3.78 -10.34
CA ASP A 212 9.68 -4.12 -11.77
C ASP A 212 10.58 -3.30 -12.73
N LYS A 213 11.55 -2.53 -12.21
CA LYS A 213 12.59 -1.85 -13.01
C LYS A 213 13.99 -2.48 -12.90
N LYS A 214 14.10 -3.79 -12.66
CA LYS A 214 15.40 -4.46 -12.75
C LYS A 214 15.36 -5.90 -13.29
N LYS A 215 15.05 -6.04 -14.58
CA LYS A 215 15.46 -7.15 -15.48
C LYS A 215 15.59 -6.48 -16.87
N ASN A 216 16.63 -6.57 -17.70
CA ASN A 216 17.75 -7.49 -17.87
C ASN A 216 18.87 -6.73 -18.61
N THR A 217 20.12 -6.82 -18.14
CA THR A 217 21.31 -6.79 -19.00
C THR A 217 22.30 -7.78 -18.43
N ASP A 218 22.07 -9.06 -18.73
CA ASP A 218 23.12 -10.08 -18.61
C ASP A 218 23.96 -10.05 -19.89
N SER A 219 25.23 -9.66 -19.73
CA SER A 219 26.30 -10.13 -20.61
C SER A 219 27.48 -10.51 -19.72
N ALA A 220 27.75 -11.81 -19.71
CA ALA A 220 28.80 -12.48 -18.98
C ALA A 220 30.20 -11.90 -19.25
N ALA A 221 31.00 -11.79 -18.18
CA ALA A 221 32.46 -11.89 -18.28
C ALA A 221 33.02 -12.49 -16.98
N THR A 222 33.46 -13.74 -17.11
CA THR A 222 34.31 -14.47 -16.16
C THR A 222 35.57 -13.68 -15.80
N SER A 223 35.88 -13.55 -14.51
CA SER A 223 37.25 -13.68 -14.01
C SER A 223 37.29 -13.84 -12.49
N LYS A 224 38.16 -14.77 -12.06
CA LYS A 224 38.44 -15.17 -10.68
C LYS A 224 39.25 -14.08 -9.96
N THR A 225 38.92 -13.78 -8.70
CA THR A 225 39.93 -13.58 -7.64
C THR A 225 39.28 -13.70 -6.27
N GLY A 226 39.89 -14.49 -5.39
CA GLY A 226 39.28 -14.95 -4.14
C GLY A 226 39.31 -13.94 -2.99
N SER A 227 38.42 -14.18 -2.04
CA SER A 227 38.74 -14.07 -0.62
C SER A 227 37.86 -15.07 0.14
N ASN A 228 38.54 -16.02 0.78
CA ASN A 228 37.93 -17.04 1.63
C ASN A 228 37.62 -16.40 2.98
N TRP A 229 36.35 -16.31 3.36
CA TRP A 229 35.94 -15.87 4.70
C TRP A 229 34.96 -16.89 5.27
N GLU A 230 35.42 -17.63 6.28
CA GLU A 230 34.58 -18.50 7.11
C GLU A 230 34.34 -17.83 8.47
N PRO A 231 33.12 -17.92 9.03
CA PRO A 231 32.86 -17.44 10.38
C PRO A 231 33.53 -18.36 11.42
N PRO A 232 34.02 -17.81 12.55
CA PRO A 232 34.71 -18.61 13.56
C PRO A 232 33.76 -19.59 14.25
N LYS A 233 34.16 -20.86 14.30
CA LYS A 233 33.47 -21.92 15.05
C LYS A 233 33.62 -21.66 16.55
N VAL A 234 32.56 -21.15 17.18
CA VAL A 234 32.42 -21.11 18.64
C VAL A 234 32.17 -22.53 19.17
N LYS A 235 33.06 -23.02 20.05
CA LYS A 235 32.88 -24.29 20.77
C LYS A 235 31.76 -24.14 21.80
N ALA A 236 30.80 -25.06 21.78
CA ALA A 236 29.79 -25.18 22.82
C ALA A 236 30.46 -25.54 24.16
N LYS A 237 30.28 -24.68 25.17
CA LYS A 237 30.64 -24.97 26.56
C LYS A 237 29.38 -25.44 27.28
N ASN A 238 29.37 -26.71 27.67
CA ASN A 238 28.30 -27.36 28.43
C ASN A 238 28.11 -26.64 29.78
N ILE A 239 26.96 -26.01 29.98
CA ILE A 239 26.41 -25.68 31.30
C ILE A 239 24.92 -26.03 31.27
N GLY A 240 24.50 -26.83 32.25
CA GLY A 240 23.27 -27.60 32.24
C GLY A 240 21.95 -26.83 32.33
N THR A 241 20.92 -27.51 31.81
CA THR A 241 19.51 -27.55 32.27
C THR A 241 18.86 -26.22 32.69
N ARG A 242 18.08 -25.61 31.78
CA ARG A 242 16.73 -25.07 32.06
C ARG A 242 15.96 -24.66 30.80
N GLY A 243 14.83 -25.31 30.54
CA GLY A 243 13.58 -24.77 29.93
C GLY A 243 13.57 -24.20 28.51
N PRO A 244 12.56 -24.51 27.66
CA PRO A 244 12.46 -23.94 26.32
C PRO A 244 11.79 -22.56 26.39
N SER A 245 12.57 -21.49 26.22
CA SER A 245 12.05 -20.18 25.83
C SER A 245 12.30 -20.00 24.33
N GLY A 246 11.28 -20.30 23.54
CA GLY A 246 11.26 -20.06 22.10
C GLY A 246 11.09 -18.58 21.82
N LEU A 247 12.20 -17.88 21.54
CA LEU A 247 12.20 -16.62 20.82
C LEU A 247 13.20 -16.78 19.67
N SER A 248 12.69 -17.25 18.53
CA SER A 248 13.36 -17.07 17.24
C SER A 248 12.62 -15.96 16.52
N CYS A 249 13.07 -14.72 16.70
CA CYS A 249 12.75 -13.64 15.78
C CYS A 249 13.66 -13.79 14.57
N GLN A 250 13.31 -14.70 13.67
CA GLN A 250 13.76 -14.58 12.29
C GLN A 250 12.92 -13.49 11.64
N PHE A 251 13.50 -12.31 11.49
CA PHE A 251 12.95 -11.25 10.66
C PHE A 251 12.95 -11.71 9.22
N SER A 252 11.84 -12.32 8.80
CA SER A 252 11.50 -12.41 7.39
C SER A 252 10.42 -11.37 7.12
N THR A 253 10.76 -10.37 6.30
CA THR A 253 9.81 -9.42 5.69
C THR A 253 8.97 -10.17 4.66
N ASN A 254 8.19 -11.15 5.09
CA ASN A 254 7.37 -11.94 4.21
C ASN A 254 6.01 -11.26 4.07
N PHE A 255 5.93 -10.35 3.11
CA PHE A 255 4.64 -9.96 2.55
C PHE A 255 4.14 -11.15 1.73
N THR A 256 2.95 -11.72 2.03
CA THR A 256 2.34 -12.84 1.26
C THR A 256 1.10 -12.38 0.49
N THR A 257 1.02 -12.75 -0.79
CA THR A 257 -0.13 -12.47 -1.67
C THR A 257 -0.54 -13.82 -2.20
N THR A 258 -1.78 -14.19 -1.94
CA THR A 258 -2.35 -15.42 -2.49
C THR A 258 -3.52 -15.00 -3.35
N CYS A 259 -3.49 -15.35 -4.63
CA CYS A 259 -4.65 -15.21 -5.50
C CYS A 259 -5.25 -16.60 -5.73
N CYS A 260 -6.53 -16.75 -5.41
CA CYS A 260 -7.28 -18.01 -5.49
C CYS A 260 -8.24 -18.03 -6.68
#